data_AF-A0A3B3XMA4-F1
#
_entry.id   AF-A0A3B3XMA4-F1
#
_cell.length_a   1.000
_cell.length_b   1.000
_cell.length_c   1.000
_cell.angle_alpha   90.00
_cell.angle_beta   90.00
_cell.angle_gamma   90.00
#
_symmetry.space_group_name_H-M   'P 1'
#
loop_
_entity.id
_entity.type
_entity.pdbx_description
1 polymer ?
#
loop_
_entity_poly.entity_id
_entity_poly.type
_entity_poly.pdbx_seq_one_letter_code
_entity_poly.pdbx_strand_id
1 'polypeptide(L)'
;FMYINKLKENDAACLSALQNGHIFLFHRLMPLLQCSQGNLMIVLWLYLLEVQSVLHKSGSDGSLLKESILIGCSEQNHAQFCLDVGKSMLDSFCLSLQSLRKILNCKGTFMDLRKAFFLLEGAEAPLVAKAQALLRWHQINRFCGATGQLTQRNQAGSQRACSSSSIVYYPKVTVDMVIASRGGRPPDIYTNLQ
;
A
#
# COMPACT_ATOMS: atom_id res chain seq x y z
N PHE A 1 8.17 16.95 1.07
CA PHE A 1 8.91 16.30 -0.05
C PHE A 1 10.32 15.83 0.32
N MET A 2 11.16 16.64 0.98
CA MET A 2 12.53 16.22 1.33
C MET A 2 12.59 15.01 2.28
N TYR A 3 11.70 14.95 3.27
CA TYR A 3 11.66 13.86 4.25
C TYR A 3 11.38 12.49 3.63
N ILE A 4 10.34 12.38 2.78
CA ILE A 4 9.97 11.10 2.15
C ILE A 4 11.06 10.58 1.20
N ASN A 5 11.77 11.46 0.49
CA ASN A 5 12.87 11.05 -0.38
C ASN A 5 14.05 10.50 0.44
N LYS A 6 14.38 11.14 1.57
CA LYS A 6 15.36 10.62 2.52
C LYS A 6 15.02 9.20 2.99
N LEU A 7 13.74 8.93 3.29
CA LEU A 7 13.32 7.59 3.71
C LEU A 7 13.41 6.56 2.57
N LYS A 8 13.19 6.95 1.31
CA LYS A 8 13.33 6.03 0.17
C LYS A 8 14.78 5.63 -0.10
N GLU A 9 15.72 6.54 0.14
CA GLU A 9 17.14 6.38 -0.20
C GLU A 9 17.97 5.78 0.95
N ASN A 10 17.50 5.89 2.20
CA ASN A 10 18.23 5.44 3.38
C ASN A 10 17.43 4.41 4.18
N ASP A 11 17.84 3.15 4.07
CA ASP A 11 17.17 2.02 4.72
C ASP A 11 17.16 2.13 6.24
N ALA A 12 18.24 2.61 6.87
CA ALA A 12 18.31 2.78 8.31
C ALA A 12 17.35 3.88 8.81
N ALA A 13 17.27 4.99 8.08
CA ALA A 13 16.31 6.06 8.37
C ALA A 13 14.87 5.58 8.17
N CYS A 14 14.60 4.81 7.12
CA CYS A 14 13.29 4.22 6.88
C CYS A 14 12.88 3.23 7.97
N LEU A 15 13.80 2.39 8.42
CA LEU A 15 13.57 1.43 9.50
C LEU A 15 13.28 2.15 10.83
N SER A 16 14.02 3.21 11.14
CA SER A 16 13.75 4.03 12.31
C SER A 16 12.38 4.73 12.21
N ALA A 17 12.03 5.25 11.02
CA ALA A 17 10.72 5.86 10.80
C ALA A 17 9.55 4.88 10.94
N LEU A 18 9.76 3.59 10.65
CA LEU A 18 8.74 2.54 10.85
C LEU A 18 8.36 2.37 12.34
N GLN A 19 9.30 2.62 13.27
CA GLN A 19 9.04 2.46 14.71
C GLN A 19 7.98 3.42 15.24
N ASN A 20 7.95 4.64 14.70
CA ASN A 20 7.00 5.69 15.08
C ASN A 20 6.00 6.02 13.96
N GLY A 21 5.96 5.17 12.92
CA GLY A 21 5.09 5.34 11.77
C GLY A 21 3.71 4.75 11.98
N HIS A 22 2.83 5.05 11.03
CA HIS A 22 1.52 4.42 10.93
C HIS A 22 1.52 3.37 9.83
N ILE A 23 0.86 2.25 10.09
CA ILE A 23 0.80 1.12 9.17
C ILE A 23 -0.66 0.86 8.81
N PHE A 24 -0.92 0.82 7.51
CA PHE A 24 -2.20 0.47 6.91
C PHE A 24 -2.19 -0.97 6.42
N LEU A 25 -3.09 -1.79 6.96
CA LEU A 25 -3.13 -3.22 6.64
C LEU A 25 -3.98 -3.54 5.42
N PHE A 26 -3.51 -4.53 4.67
CA PHE A 26 -4.22 -5.20 3.60
C PHE A 26 -4.31 -6.70 3.87
N HIS A 27 -5.32 -7.35 3.31
CA HIS A 27 -5.40 -8.80 3.23
C HIS A 27 -5.71 -9.22 1.80
N ARG A 28 -4.75 -9.84 1.12
CA ARG A 28 -4.88 -10.23 -0.30
C ARG A 28 -5.32 -9.03 -1.15
N LEU A 29 -4.60 -7.92 -1.00
CA LEU A 29 -4.89 -6.62 -1.64
C LEU A 29 -6.22 -5.96 -1.26
N MET A 30 -7.00 -6.50 -0.32
CA MET A 30 -8.17 -5.81 0.24
C MET A 30 -7.73 -4.88 1.38
N PRO A 31 -8.01 -3.57 1.33
CA PRO A 31 -7.70 -2.64 2.42
C PRO A 31 -8.53 -2.88 3.69
N LEU A 32 -7.92 -2.68 4.88
CA LEU A 32 -8.60 -2.63 6.17
C LEU A 32 -9.21 -1.24 6.44
N LEU A 33 -10.52 -1.13 6.33
CA LEU A 33 -11.22 0.14 6.48
C LEU A 33 -12.11 0.15 7.72
N GLN A 34 -12.29 1.32 8.31
CA GLN A 34 -13.22 1.55 9.42
C GLN A 34 -14.42 2.35 8.93
N CYS A 35 -15.61 1.97 9.39
CA CYS A 35 -16.82 2.76 9.15
C CYS A 35 -16.77 4.05 9.98
N SER A 36 -16.95 5.19 9.31
CA SER A 36 -17.10 6.51 9.89
C SER A 36 -18.59 6.88 10.00
N GLN A 37 -18.89 8.09 10.48
CA GLN A 37 -20.25 8.62 10.53
C GLN A 37 -20.83 8.69 9.10
N GLY A 38 -22.02 8.12 8.87
CA GLY A 38 -22.72 8.21 7.58
C GLY A 38 -22.37 7.15 6.53
N ASN A 39 -21.92 5.95 6.93
CA ASN A 39 -21.55 4.82 6.06
C ASN A 39 -20.30 5.05 5.18
N LEU A 40 -19.62 6.18 5.32
CA LEU A 40 -18.33 6.39 4.69
C LEU A 40 -17.27 5.51 5.36
N MET A 41 -16.27 5.12 4.58
CA MET A 41 -15.14 4.33 5.02
C MET A 41 -13.90 5.22 5.10
N ILE A 42 -13.11 5.03 6.16
CA ILE A 42 -11.82 5.68 6.36
C ILE A 42 -10.72 4.63 6.53
N VAL A 43 -9.47 5.02 6.28
CA VAL A 43 -8.32 4.15 6.53
C VAL A 43 -8.15 3.95 8.04
N LEU A 44 -7.99 2.70 8.45
CA LEU A 44 -7.62 2.36 9.82
C LEU A 44 -6.09 2.31 9.94
N TRP A 45 -5.51 3.39 10.45
CA TRP A 45 -4.09 3.47 10.78
C TRP A 45 -3.78 2.75 12.09
N LEU A 46 -2.76 1.90 12.08
CA LEU A 46 -2.28 1.16 13.25
C LEU A 46 -0.85 1.57 13.59
N TYR A 47 -0.51 1.53 14.88
CA TYR A 47 0.87 1.66 15.33
C TYR A 47 1.64 0.34 15.18
N LEU A 48 2.97 0.41 15.17
CA LEU A 48 3.84 -0.78 15.07
C LEU A 48 3.50 -1.84 16.12
N LEU A 49 3.24 -1.43 17.37
CA LEU A 49 2.90 -2.34 18.48
C LEU A 49 1.57 -3.08 18.24
N GLU A 50 0.57 -2.40 17.65
CA GLU A 50 -0.70 -3.03 17.31
C GLU A 50 -0.51 -4.07 16.20
N VAL A 51 0.26 -3.74 15.17
CA VAL A 51 0.57 -4.68 14.07
C VAL A 51 1.41 -5.86 14.57
N GLN A 52 2.39 -5.63 15.44
CA GLN A 52 3.16 -6.70 16.07
C GLN A 52 2.27 -7.63 16.89
N SER A 53 1.34 -7.08 17.69
CA SER A 53 0.35 -7.88 18.42
C SER A 53 -0.49 -8.73 17.46
N VAL A 54 -0.89 -8.15 16.32
CA VAL A 54 -1.62 -8.87 15.28
C VAL A 54 -0.81 -10.04 14.74
N LEU A 55 0.43 -9.79 14.32
CA LEU A 55 1.32 -10.80 13.74
C LEU A 55 1.68 -11.91 14.75
N HIS A 56 1.93 -11.55 16.01
CA HIS A 56 2.34 -12.49 17.04
C HIS A 56 1.19 -13.41 17.49
N LYS A 57 -0.03 -12.86 17.62
CA LYS A 57 -1.26 -13.65 17.85
C LYS A 57 -1.60 -14.57 16.69
N SER A 58 -0.99 -14.31 15.54
CA SER A 58 -1.20 -14.99 14.29
C SER A 58 0.02 -15.82 13.91
N GLY A 59 0.84 -16.24 14.87
CA GLY A 59 1.95 -17.18 14.66
C GLY A 59 3.10 -16.69 13.77
N SER A 60 3.12 -15.41 13.37
CA SER A 60 4.21 -14.82 12.59
C SER A 60 5.29 -14.28 13.52
N ASP A 61 6.55 -14.53 13.15
CA ASP A 61 7.76 -14.07 13.84
C ASP A 61 8.08 -12.57 13.64
N GLY A 62 7.16 -11.81 13.02
CA GLY A 62 7.35 -10.39 12.72
C GLY A 62 8.24 -10.12 11.50
N SER A 63 8.77 -11.15 10.84
CA SER A 63 9.51 -11.01 9.58
C SER A 63 8.72 -10.27 8.51
N LEU A 64 7.38 -10.43 8.54
CA LEU A 64 6.45 -9.78 7.62
C LEU A 64 6.51 -8.24 7.69
N LEU A 65 6.92 -7.65 8.80
CA LEU A 65 7.09 -6.19 8.91
C LEU A 65 8.17 -5.65 7.95
N LYS A 66 9.17 -6.47 7.62
CA LYS A 66 10.18 -6.14 6.59
C LYS A 66 9.57 -6.03 5.20
N GLU A 67 8.37 -6.58 4.99
CA GLU A 67 7.64 -6.44 3.74
C GLU A 67 6.77 -5.17 3.66
N SER A 68 6.72 -4.35 4.71
CA SER A 68 5.99 -3.08 4.69
C SER A 68 6.54 -2.11 3.64
N ILE A 69 5.67 -1.36 2.99
CA ILE A 69 6.03 -0.42 1.91
C ILE A 69 5.70 1.00 2.36
N LEU A 70 6.65 1.93 2.22
CA LEU A 70 6.45 3.34 2.48
C LEU A 70 5.53 3.94 1.40
N ILE A 71 4.37 4.44 1.80
CA ILE A 71 3.37 5.02 0.90
C ILE A 71 3.28 6.53 0.99
N GLY A 72 3.70 7.13 2.09
CA GLY A 72 3.55 8.56 2.32
C GLY A 72 4.16 9.06 3.62
N CYS A 73 3.89 10.32 3.91
CA CYS A 73 4.07 10.91 5.23
C CYS A 73 2.87 11.80 5.54
N SER A 74 2.44 11.85 6.79
CA SER A 74 1.43 12.81 7.24
C SER A 74 1.97 14.24 7.19
N GLU A 75 1.09 15.22 7.37
CA GLU A 75 1.46 16.64 7.50
C GLU A 75 2.43 16.90 8.67
N GLN A 76 2.38 16.04 9.69
CA GLN A 76 3.24 16.07 10.88
C GLN A 76 4.56 15.30 10.69
N ASN A 77 4.88 14.88 9.45
CA ASN A 77 6.03 14.04 9.11
C ASN A 77 6.04 12.64 9.76
N HIS A 78 4.88 12.08 10.12
CA HIS A 78 4.82 10.66 10.47
C HIS A 78 4.85 9.81 9.20
N ALA A 79 5.80 8.88 9.12
CA ALA A 79 5.89 7.96 8.00
C ALA A 79 4.67 7.03 7.94
N GLN A 80 4.11 6.88 6.75
CA GLN A 80 2.95 6.03 6.50
C GLN A 80 3.37 4.84 5.65
N PHE A 81 3.08 3.64 6.13
CA PHE A 81 3.40 2.38 5.48
C PHE A 81 2.13 1.60 5.18
N CYS A 82 2.21 0.68 4.21
CA CYS A 82 1.21 -0.37 4.04
C CYS A 82 1.84 -1.76 4.16
N LEU A 83 1.03 -2.74 4.57
CA LEU A 83 1.45 -4.14 4.70
C LEU A 83 0.31 -5.09 4.34
N ASP A 84 0.56 -6.07 3.46
CA ASP A 84 -0.41 -7.13 3.16
C ASP A 84 -0.14 -8.37 4.02
N VAL A 85 -1.01 -8.60 5.01
CA VAL A 85 -0.93 -9.73 5.95
C VAL A 85 -1.58 -11.01 5.42
N GLY A 86 -2.25 -10.93 4.26
CA GLY A 86 -2.81 -12.09 3.57
C GLY A 86 -1.82 -12.76 2.62
N LYS A 87 -0.62 -12.16 2.46
CA LYS A 87 0.45 -12.72 1.64
C LYS A 87 1.26 -13.71 2.46
N SER A 88 0.93 -14.98 2.29
CA SER A 88 1.85 -16.08 2.48
C SER A 88 1.72 -17.00 1.26
N MET A 89 2.67 -16.91 0.33
CA MET A 89 2.67 -17.77 -0.86
C MET A 89 3.42 -19.09 -0.61
N LEU A 90 4.13 -19.21 0.52
CA LEU A 90 4.97 -20.36 0.85
C LEU A 90 4.90 -20.80 2.33
N ASP A 91 4.20 -20.08 3.20
CA ASP A 91 4.10 -20.39 4.63
C ASP A 91 2.69 -20.89 4.99
N SER A 92 2.62 -21.91 5.84
CA SER A 92 1.38 -22.54 6.35
C SER A 92 0.48 -21.61 7.17
N PHE A 93 0.77 -20.30 7.21
CA PHE A 93 0.12 -19.30 8.04
C PHE A 93 -0.59 -18.22 7.21
N CYS A 94 -1.55 -18.61 6.37
CA CYS A 94 -2.52 -17.67 5.82
C CYS A 94 -3.51 -17.26 6.91
N LEU A 95 -3.50 -15.99 7.32
CA LEU A 95 -4.45 -15.49 8.32
C LEU A 95 -5.85 -15.45 7.75
N SER A 96 -6.82 -16.05 8.44
CA SER A 96 -8.22 -15.89 8.07
C SER A 96 -8.71 -14.48 8.41
N LEU A 97 -9.65 -13.96 7.63
CA LEU A 97 -10.29 -12.67 7.91
C LEU A 97 -10.99 -12.67 9.29
N GLN A 98 -11.53 -13.83 9.71
CA GLN A 98 -12.21 -13.96 11.00
C GLN A 98 -11.22 -13.80 12.15
N SER A 99 -10.04 -14.43 12.04
CA SER A 99 -8.96 -14.31 13.03
C SER A 99 -8.48 -12.85 13.14
N LEU A 100 -8.25 -12.19 12.00
CA LEU A 100 -7.83 -10.78 11.98
C LEU A 100 -8.86 -9.85 12.61
N ARG A 101 -10.16 -10.02 12.30
CA ARG A 101 -11.23 -9.22 12.90
C ARG A 101 -11.27 -9.34 14.42
N LYS A 102 -11.12 -10.56 14.95
CA LYS A 102 -11.08 -10.80 16.40
C LYS A 102 -9.88 -10.11 17.05
N ILE A 103 -8.69 -10.23 16.44
CA ILE A 103 -7.46 -9.63 16.94
C ILE A 103 -7.53 -8.09 16.95
N LEU A 104 -8.13 -7.51 15.91
CA LEU A 104 -8.32 -6.07 15.77
C LEU A 104 -9.51 -5.53 16.58
N ASN A 105 -10.12 -6.35 17.45
CA ASN A 105 -11.32 -6.02 18.21
C ASN A 105 -12.45 -5.41 17.35
N CYS A 106 -12.61 -5.91 16.12
CA CYS A 106 -13.58 -5.42 15.14
C CYS A 106 -13.47 -3.92 14.78
N LYS A 107 -12.31 -3.29 15.00
CA LYS A 107 -12.06 -1.86 14.65
C LYS A 107 -12.18 -1.56 13.15
N GLY A 108 -12.19 -2.58 12.27
CA GLY A 108 -12.34 -2.40 10.83
C GLY A 108 -12.72 -3.69 10.09
N THR A 109 -12.99 -3.54 8.80
CA THR A 109 -13.29 -4.63 7.86
C THR A 109 -12.40 -4.55 6.63
N PHE A 110 -11.95 -5.70 6.15
CA PHE A 110 -11.30 -5.78 4.85
C PHE A 110 -12.36 -5.67 3.75
N MET A 111 -12.11 -4.83 2.75
CA MET A 111 -13.09 -4.53 1.70
C MET A 111 -12.46 -4.65 0.30
N ASP A 112 -13.21 -5.16 -0.69
CA ASP A 112 -12.80 -5.11 -2.10
C ASP A 112 -12.61 -3.65 -2.53
N LEU A 113 -11.48 -3.34 -3.18
CA LEU A 113 -11.13 -1.96 -3.53
C LEU A 113 -12.17 -1.28 -4.42
N ARG A 114 -12.81 -2.02 -5.33
CA ARG A 114 -13.84 -1.45 -6.21
C ARG A 114 -15.05 -1.00 -5.41
N LYS A 115 -15.41 -1.76 -4.36
CA LYS A 115 -16.47 -1.35 -3.42
C LYS A 115 -16.03 -0.20 -2.54
N ALA A 116 -14.80 -0.27 -2.02
CA ALA A 116 -14.23 0.77 -1.17
C ALA A 116 -14.19 2.12 -1.89
N PHE A 117 -13.91 2.16 -3.19
CA PHE A 117 -13.84 3.39 -3.95
C PHE A 117 -15.13 4.23 -3.92
N PHE A 118 -16.29 3.60 -3.77
CA PHE A 118 -17.58 4.29 -3.65
C PHE A 118 -17.91 4.75 -2.22
N LEU A 119 -17.20 4.22 -1.22
CA LEU A 119 -17.46 4.46 0.20
C LEU A 119 -16.36 5.29 0.87
N LEU A 120 -15.16 5.32 0.29
CA LEU A 120 -14.03 6.08 0.80
C LEU A 120 -14.28 7.57 0.67
N GLU A 121 -13.83 8.31 1.67
CA GLU A 121 -13.72 9.77 1.56
C GLU A 121 -12.75 10.14 0.42
N GLY A 122 -13.07 11.19 -0.34
CA GLY A 122 -12.37 11.51 -1.59
C GLY A 122 -10.84 11.71 -1.44
N ALA A 123 -10.38 12.19 -0.28
CA ALA A 123 -8.96 12.37 0.01
C ALA A 123 -8.21 11.04 0.26
N GLU A 124 -8.89 10.01 0.76
CA GLU A 124 -8.29 8.72 1.11
C GLU A 124 -8.19 7.78 -0.11
N ALA A 125 -9.12 7.89 -1.07
CA ALA A 125 -9.18 6.99 -2.22
C ALA A 125 -7.86 6.91 -3.03
N PRO A 126 -7.17 8.02 -3.38
CA PRO A 126 -5.88 7.97 -4.06
C PRO A 126 -4.79 7.27 -3.24
N LEU A 127 -4.79 7.45 -1.92
CA LEU A 127 -3.83 6.83 -1.01
C LEU A 127 -4.01 5.31 -0.98
N VAL A 128 -5.26 4.85 -0.83
CA VAL A 128 -5.59 3.41 -0.80
C VAL A 128 -5.24 2.76 -2.13
N ALA A 129 -5.56 3.40 -3.26
CA ALA A 129 -5.22 2.91 -4.59
C ALA A 129 -3.70 2.80 -4.78
N LYS A 130 -2.94 3.83 -4.38
CA LYS A 130 -1.48 3.82 -4.41
C LYS A 130 -0.88 2.68 -3.57
N ALA A 131 -1.36 2.51 -2.34
CA ALA A 131 -0.90 1.46 -1.44
C ALA A 131 -1.12 0.07 -2.04
N GLN A 132 -2.31 -0.19 -2.61
CA GLN A 132 -2.59 -1.46 -3.27
C GLN A 132 -1.71 -1.67 -4.50
N ALA A 133 -1.54 -0.66 -5.35
CA ALA A 133 -0.73 -0.75 -6.56
C ALA A 133 0.72 -1.13 -6.24
N LEU A 134 1.29 -0.52 -5.20
CA LEU A 134 2.64 -0.85 -4.73
C LEU A 134 2.73 -2.28 -4.19
N LEU A 135 1.77 -2.71 -3.35
CA LEU A 135 1.71 -4.09 -2.87
C LEU A 135 1.63 -5.10 -4.03
N ARG A 136 0.76 -4.84 -5.02
CA ARG A 136 0.61 -5.67 -6.22
C ARG A 136 1.89 -5.70 -7.04
N TRP A 137 2.56 -4.55 -7.23
CA TRP A 137 3.84 -4.50 -7.94
C TRP A 137 4.88 -5.41 -7.29
N HIS A 138 5.01 -5.38 -5.95
CA HIS A 138 5.91 -6.28 -5.23
C HIS A 138 5.49 -7.76 -5.31
N GLN A 139 4.19 -8.05 -5.44
CA GLN A 139 3.70 -9.41 -5.59
C GLN A 139 4.11 -10.01 -6.94
N ILE A 140 4.08 -9.24 -8.02
CA ILE A 140 4.31 -9.73 -9.39
C ILE A 140 5.74 -9.51 -9.92
N ASN A 141 6.53 -8.60 -9.35
CA ASN A 141 7.90 -8.30 -9.80
C ASN A 141 8.98 -8.89 -8.90
N ARG A 142 8.84 -10.18 -8.50
CA ARG A 142 9.79 -10.81 -7.56
C ARG A 142 11.11 -11.24 -8.22
N PHE A 143 11.08 -11.52 -9.51
CA PHE A 143 12.21 -12.05 -10.26
C PHE A 143 12.74 -11.01 -11.25
N CYS A 144 14.03 -11.10 -11.55
CA CYS A 144 14.71 -10.26 -12.54
C CYS A 144 14.32 -10.72 -13.94
N GLY A 145 13.86 -9.81 -14.80
CA GLY A 145 13.52 -10.13 -16.18
C GLY A 145 14.71 -10.58 -17.03
N ALA A 146 15.93 -10.13 -16.69
CA ALA A 146 17.15 -10.48 -17.43
C ALA A 146 17.78 -11.81 -16.98
N THR A 147 17.73 -12.13 -15.68
CA THR A 147 18.46 -13.28 -15.11
C THR A 147 17.58 -14.38 -14.53
N GLY A 148 16.27 -14.12 -14.35
CA GLY A 148 15.35 -15.02 -13.65
C GLY A 148 15.58 -15.12 -12.13
N GLN A 149 16.64 -14.51 -11.59
CA GLN A 149 16.98 -14.56 -10.16
C GLN A 149 16.04 -13.69 -9.31
N LEU A 150 15.91 -14.04 -8.02
CA LEU A 150 15.16 -13.22 -7.07
C LEU A 150 15.79 -11.82 -6.95
N THR A 151 14.94 -10.80 -7.02
CA THR A 151 15.32 -9.43 -6.74
C THR A 151 15.15 -9.12 -5.25
N GLN A 152 15.92 -8.17 -4.74
CA GLN A 152 15.86 -7.71 -3.36
C GLN A 152 15.24 -6.32 -3.31
N ARG A 153 14.26 -6.13 -2.44
CA ARG A 153 13.65 -4.82 -2.19
C ARG A 153 14.52 -4.00 -1.24
N ASN A 154 14.44 -2.67 -1.31
CA ASN A 154 14.92 -1.81 -0.23
C ASN A 154 13.90 -1.74 0.93
N GLN A 155 14.29 -1.14 2.06
CA GLN A 155 13.44 -1.05 3.25
C GLN A 155 12.14 -0.28 2.98
N ALA A 156 12.21 0.79 2.17
CA ALA A 156 11.02 1.58 1.82
C ALA A 156 10.07 0.88 0.85
N GLY A 157 10.50 -0.20 0.17
CA GLY A 157 9.72 -0.80 -0.92
C GLY A 157 9.54 0.13 -2.12
N SER A 158 10.46 1.06 -2.34
CA SER A 158 10.43 1.97 -3.50
C SER A 158 11.11 1.38 -4.73
N GLN A 159 11.90 0.32 -4.56
CA GLN A 159 12.62 -0.34 -5.65
C GLN A 159 12.92 -1.81 -5.36
N ARG A 160 13.34 -2.53 -6.39
CA ARG A 160 13.89 -3.88 -6.30
C ARG A 160 15.15 -3.98 -7.14
N ALA A 161 16.23 -4.54 -6.61
CA ALA A 161 17.51 -4.69 -7.29
C ALA A 161 17.84 -6.17 -7.52
N CYS A 162 18.40 -6.51 -8.68
CA CYS A 162 18.98 -7.83 -8.92
C CYS A 162 20.47 -7.80 -8.57
N SER A 163 20.90 -8.63 -7.62
CA SER A 163 22.32 -8.71 -7.23
C SER A 163 23.22 -9.21 -8.36
N SER A 164 22.72 -10.09 -9.23
CA SER A 164 23.50 -10.70 -10.32
C SER A 164 23.70 -9.80 -11.54
N SER A 165 22.77 -8.87 -11.80
CA SER A 165 22.81 -8.01 -13.01
C SER A 165 22.92 -6.52 -12.70
N SER A 166 22.85 -6.15 -11.42
CA SER A 166 22.81 -4.75 -10.95
C SER A 166 21.63 -3.93 -11.51
N ILE A 167 20.66 -4.56 -12.17
CA ILE A 167 19.45 -3.88 -12.66
C ILE A 167 18.55 -3.53 -11.48
N VAL A 168 18.09 -2.28 -11.45
CA VAL A 168 17.12 -1.77 -10.47
C VAL A 168 15.78 -1.52 -11.16
N TYR A 169 14.73 -2.07 -10.56
CA TYR A 169 13.34 -1.96 -11.00
C TYR A 169 12.58 -1.03 -10.07
N TYR A 170 11.79 -0.13 -10.66
CA TYR A 170 10.93 0.80 -9.94
C TYR A 170 9.46 0.52 -10.22
N PRO A 171 8.55 0.71 -9.24
CA PRO A 171 7.12 0.70 -9.49
C PRO A 171 6.75 1.75 -10.53
N LYS A 172 6.13 1.31 -11.64
CA LYS A 172 5.51 2.23 -12.59
C LYS A 172 4.15 2.64 -12.05
N VAL A 173 3.98 3.93 -11.77
CA VAL A 173 2.66 4.50 -11.53
C VAL A 173 1.95 4.64 -12.87
N THR A 174 1.21 3.61 -13.28
CA THR A 174 0.24 3.76 -14.36
C THR A 174 -1.00 4.41 -13.75
N VAL A 175 -1.14 5.72 -13.97
CA VAL A 175 -2.43 6.39 -13.77
C VAL A 175 -3.33 5.97 -14.93
N ASP A 176 -4.17 4.96 -14.71
CA ASP A 176 -5.28 4.71 -15.63
C ASP A 176 -6.28 5.85 -15.41
N MET A 177 -6.09 6.97 -16.12
CA MET A 177 -7.07 8.05 -16.16
C MET A 177 -8.33 7.52 -16.82
N VAL A 178 -9.35 7.20 -16.03
CA VAL A 178 -10.71 7.03 -16.54
C VAL A 178 -11.27 8.43 -16.79
N ILE A 179 -11.17 8.90 -18.03
CA ILE A 179 -11.90 10.10 -18.47
C ILE A 179 -13.35 9.69 -18.66
N ALA A 180 -14.19 9.97 -17.66
CA ALA A 180 -15.63 9.92 -17.84
C ALA A 180 -16.06 11.13 -18.67
N SER A 181 -16.24 10.96 -19.98
CA SER A 181 -16.93 11.97 -20.78
C SER A 181 -18.41 11.94 -20.41
N ARG A 182 -18.86 12.96 -19.68
CA ARG A 182 -20.29 13.25 -19.57
C ARG A 182 -20.72 13.66 -20.98
N GLY A 183 -21.54 12.85 -21.64
CA GLY A 183 -21.97 13.03 -23.02
C GLY A 183 -22.71 14.35 -23.26
N GLY A 184 -21.97 15.44 -23.37
CA GLY A 184 -22.38 16.73 -23.89
C GLY A 184 -21.71 16.93 -25.25
N ARG A 185 -22.48 17.41 -26.23
CA ARG A 185 -22.01 17.68 -27.60
C ARG A 185 -20.71 18.49 -27.58
N PRO A 186 -19.74 18.19 -28.46
CA PRO A 186 -18.56 19.03 -28.59
C PRO A 186 -18.97 20.46 -28.98
N PRO A 187 -18.35 21.50 -28.39
CA PRO A 187 -18.51 22.86 -28.90
C PRO A 187 -17.83 22.95 -30.27
N ASP A 188 -18.53 23.52 -31.24
CA ASP A 188 -17.97 23.86 -32.54
C ASP A 188 -16.86 24.89 -32.35
N ILE A 189 -15.61 24.53 -32.68
CA ILE A 189 -14.48 25.46 -32.70
C ILE A 189 -13.89 25.49 -34.11
N TYR A 190 -14.56 26.24 -34.99
CA TYR A 190 -13.95 26.89 -36.15
C TYR A 190 -14.56 28.29 -36.31
N THR A 191 -13.76 29.22 -36.87
CA THR A 191 -13.99 30.67 -37.08
C THR A 191 -13.96 31.53 -35.80
N ASN A 192 -13.04 32.47 -35.59
CA ASN A 192 -12.34 33.36 -36.52
C ASN A 192 -10.94 33.74 -36.03
N LEU A 193 -9.99 33.72 -36.96
CA LEU A 193 -8.82 34.60 -36.96
C LEU A 193 -9.30 36.04 -37.21
N GLN A 194 -8.91 36.97 -36.35
CA GLN A 194 -8.66 38.37 -36.71
C GLN A 194 -7.27 38.74 -36.20
#